data_AF-A0A830GRK5-F1
#
_entry.id   AF-A0A830GRK5-F1
#
_cell.length_a   1.000
_cell.length_b   1.000
_cell.length_c   1.000
_cell.angle_alpha   90.00
_cell.angle_beta   90.00
_cell.angle_gamma   90.00
#
_symmetry.space_group_name_H-M   'P 1'
#
loop_
_entity.id
_entity.type
_entity.pdbx_description
1 polymer ?
#
loop_
_entity_poly.entity_id
_entity_poly.type
_entity_poly.pdbx_seq_one_letter_code
_entity_poly.pdbx_strand_id
1 'polypeptide(L)'
;MSDRDSEEPRCTYAFLEFCNDADRYRRLLGDALTRARREGGRLIAISILCPGADYNSYLLTANEVTANNMDSRIELYEVSGAEGAVKVFGLLVRKCAPAKVYSGVDASLDGIEAVKL
;
A
#
# COMPACT_ATOMS: atom_id res chain seq x y z
N MET A 1 17.12 -25.78 22.52
CA MET A 1 15.99 -24.86 22.34
C MET A 1 16.57 -23.57 21.81
N SER A 2 16.35 -23.23 20.54
CA SER A 2 16.73 -21.91 20.04
C SER A 2 15.56 -20.99 20.29
N ASP A 3 15.76 -19.99 21.14
CA ASP A 3 14.93 -18.80 21.18
C ASP A 3 15.04 -18.12 19.82
N ARG A 4 14.17 -18.54 18.89
CA ARG A 4 13.83 -17.71 17.75
C ARG A 4 12.82 -16.73 18.31
N ASP A 5 13.31 -15.60 18.78
CA ASP A 5 12.52 -14.36 18.77
C ASP A 5 11.92 -14.28 17.37
N SER A 6 10.66 -14.67 17.24
CA SER A 6 9.89 -14.47 16.04
C SER A 6 9.70 -12.97 15.94
N GLU A 7 10.67 -12.28 15.34
CA GLU A 7 10.55 -10.86 15.02
C GLU A 7 9.16 -10.67 14.42
N GLU A 8 8.37 -9.79 15.04
CA GLU A 8 7.06 -9.45 14.50
C GLU A 8 7.24 -9.07 13.03
N PRO A 9 6.44 -9.64 12.11
CA PRO A 9 6.61 -9.36 10.70
C PRO A 9 6.50 -7.86 10.51
N ARG A 10 7.51 -7.27 9.85
CA ARG A 10 7.50 -5.85 9.48
C ARG A 10 7.02 -5.70 8.03
N CYS A 11 6.22 -4.68 7.78
CA CYS A 11 5.63 -4.45 6.46
C CYS A 11 5.94 -3.04 5.95
N THR A 12 6.14 -2.94 4.64
CA THR A 12 6.08 -1.67 3.94
C THR A 12 4.63 -1.33 3.65
N TYR A 13 4.22 -0.12 3.99
CA TYR A 13 2.89 0.39 3.70
C TYR A 13 2.95 1.44 2.60
N ALA A 14 1.95 1.45 1.71
CA ALA A 14 1.78 2.51 0.73
C ALA A 14 0.32 2.99 0.68
N PHE A 15 0.11 4.29 0.80
CA PHE A 15 -1.18 4.93 0.54
C PHE A 15 -1.21 5.45 -0.89
N LEU A 16 -2.15 4.97 -1.69
CA LEU A 16 -2.22 5.27 -3.12
C LEU A 16 -3.61 5.78 -3.47
N GLU A 17 -3.73 6.89 -4.18
CA GLU A 17 -5.02 7.38 -4.68
C GLU A 17 -5.30 6.85 -6.08
N PHE A 18 -6.56 6.51 -6.34
CA PHE A 18 -7.04 6.22 -7.69
C PHE A 18 -8.21 7.15 -8.03
N CYS A 19 -7.92 8.16 -8.86
CA CYS A 19 -8.89 9.12 -9.40
C CYS A 19 -9.01 9.00 -10.93
N ASN A 20 -9.23 7.79 -11.47
CA ASN A 20 -9.31 7.53 -12.92
C ASN A 20 -8.02 7.82 -13.72
N ASP A 21 -6.88 7.88 -13.04
CA ASP A 21 -5.56 7.98 -13.66
C ASP A 21 -4.80 6.65 -13.46
N ALA A 22 -5.09 5.69 -14.34
CA ALA A 22 -4.50 4.36 -14.31
C ALA A 22 -2.97 4.41 -14.46
N ASP A 23 -2.44 5.33 -15.26
CA ASP A 23 -1.01 5.45 -15.48
C ASP A 23 -0.29 5.96 -14.23
N ARG A 24 -0.84 6.95 -13.55
CA ARG A 24 -0.31 7.42 -12.26
C ARG A 24 -0.38 6.32 -11.22
N TYR A 25 -1.52 5.63 -11.09
CA TYR A 25 -1.66 4.55 -10.13
C TYR A 25 -0.68 3.40 -10.39
N ARG A 26 -0.52 2.99 -11.67
CA ARG A 26 0.46 1.98 -12.10
C ARG A 26 1.88 2.35 -11.66
N ARG A 27 2.29 3.60 -11.93
CA ARG A 27 3.62 4.10 -11.52
C ARG A 27 3.79 4.05 -10.00
N LEU A 28 2.86 4.61 -9.25
CA LEU A 28 2.95 4.68 -7.79
C LEU A 28 2.97 3.29 -7.13
N LEU A 29 2.14 2.36 -7.60
CA LEU A 29 2.14 0.98 -7.09
C LEU A 29 3.45 0.27 -7.44
N GLY A 30 3.97 0.45 -8.66
CA GLY A 30 5.26 -0.09 -9.07
C GLY A 30 6.44 0.47 -8.26
N ASP A 31 6.43 1.76 -7.97
CA ASP A 31 7.45 2.41 -7.13
C ASP A 31 7.39 1.90 -5.69
N ALA A 32 6.19 1.80 -5.11
CA ALA A 32 5.97 1.24 -3.79
C ALA A 32 6.49 -0.21 -3.69
N LEU A 33 6.27 -1.03 -4.72
CA LEU A 33 6.80 -2.40 -4.78
C LEU A 33 8.32 -2.43 -4.84
N THR A 34 8.91 -1.58 -5.67
CA THR A 34 10.37 -1.46 -5.77
C THR A 34 11.00 -1.08 -4.44
N ARG A 35 10.36 -0.20 -3.67
CA ARG A 35 10.80 0.15 -2.31
C ARG A 35 10.59 -1.00 -1.33
N ALA A 36 9.42 -1.64 -1.34
CA ALA A 36 9.11 -2.77 -0.46
C ALA A 36 10.08 -3.95 -0.65
N ARG A 37 10.53 -4.23 -1.89
CA ARG A 37 11.57 -5.25 -2.16
C ARG A 37 12.87 -5.00 -1.38
N ARG A 38 13.28 -3.74 -1.24
CA ARG A 38 14.48 -3.36 -0.49
C ARG A 38 14.28 -3.47 1.03
N GLU A 39 13.03 -3.60 1.48
CA GLU A 39 12.60 -3.52 2.87
C GLU A 39 12.03 -4.85 3.42
N GLY A 40 12.16 -5.95 2.68
CA GLY A 40 11.72 -7.28 3.11
C GLY A 40 10.64 -7.93 2.23
N GLY A 41 10.28 -7.31 1.09
CA GLY A 41 9.50 -7.95 0.02
C GLY A 41 8.00 -8.07 0.27
N ARG A 42 7.47 -7.48 1.35
CA ARG A 42 6.03 -7.44 1.65
C ARG A 42 5.50 -6.01 1.58
N LEU A 43 4.62 -5.76 0.61
CA LEU A 43 3.88 -4.51 0.46
C LEU A 43 2.43 -4.68 0.91
N ILE A 44 1.97 -3.79 1.78
CA ILE A 44 0.55 -3.56 2.06
C ILE A 44 0.17 -2.21 1.45
N ALA A 45 -0.58 -2.25 0.35
CA ALA A 45 -1.05 -1.05 -0.33
C ALA A 45 -2.52 -0.78 0.05
N ILE A 46 -2.77 0.43 0.54
CA ILE A 46 -4.10 0.96 0.90
C ILE A 46 -4.49 1.95 -0.20
N SER A 47 -5.32 1.47 -1.13
CA SER A 47 -5.84 2.20 -2.27
C SER A 47 -7.06 3.02 -1.88
N ILE A 48 -6.95 4.35 -1.93
CA ILE A 48 -8.04 5.30 -1.72
C ILE A 48 -8.73 5.56 -3.06
N LEU A 49 -9.93 5.05 -3.23
CA LEU A 49 -10.70 5.24 -4.46
C LEU A 49 -11.46 6.58 -4.40
N CYS A 50 -11.24 7.43 -5.39
CA CYS A 50 -11.90 8.73 -5.45
C CYS A 50 -13.39 8.57 -5.84
N PRO A 51 -14.26 9.53 -5.49
CA PRO A 51 -15.66 9.50 -5.93
C PRO A 51 -15.75 9.41 -7.46
N GLY A 52 -16.51 8.43 -7.96
CA GLY A 52 -16.64 8.18 -9.40
C GLY A 52 -15.45 7.45 -10.04
N ALA A 53 -14.58 6.82 -9.23
CA ALA A 53 -13.55 5.93 -9.73
C ALA A 53 -14.16 4.78 -10.57
N ASP A 54 -13.60 4.55 -11.74
CA ASP A 54 -13.81 3.37 -12.58
C ASP A 54 -13.12 2.19 -11.91
N TYR A 55 -13.93 1.41 -11.20
CA TYR A 55 -13.47 0.25 -10.46
C TYR A 55 -12.85 -0.82 -11.36
N ASN A 56 -13.32 -0.97 -12.60
CA ASN A 56 -12.76 -1.94 -13.54
C ASN A 56 -11.36 -1.51 -13.98
N SER A 57 -11.18 -0.23 -14.30
CA SER A 57 -9.87 0.34 -14.64
C SER A 57 -8.88 0.19 -13.48
N TYR A 58 -9.31 0.45 -12.25
CA TYR A 58 -8.52 0.22 -11.04
C TYR A 58 -8.09 -1.26 -10.90
N LEU A 59 -9.04 -2.20 -10.94
CA LEU A 59 -8.75 -3.61 -10.77
C LEU A 59 -7.84 -4.17 -11.86
N LEU A 60 -8.07 -3.80 -13.12
CA LEU A 60 -7.21 -4.21 -14.23
C LEU A 60 -5.78 -3.71 -14.04
N THR A 61 -5.63 -2.44 -13.62
CA THR A 61 -4.31 -1.84 -13.38
C THR A 61 -3.59 -2.50 -12.21
N ALA A 62 -4.29 -2.70 -11.08
CA ALA A 62 -3.71 -3.35 -9.91
C ALA A 62 -3.28 -4.79 -10.22
N ASN A 63 -4.13 -5.54 -10.94
CA ASN A 63 -3.83 -6.91 -11.37
C ASN A 63 -2.63 -6.96 -12.33
N GLU A 64 -2.56 -6.05 -13.30
CA GLU A 64 -1.43 -5.94 -14.23
C GLU A 64 -0.11 -5.76 -13.46
N VAL A 65 -0.08 -4.84 -12.50
CA VAL A 65 1.12 -4.62 -11.68
C VAL A 65 1.43 -5.84 -10.84
N THR A 66 0.45 -6.40 -10.13
CA THR A 66 0.67 -7.58 -9.26
C THR A 66 1.16 -8.80 -10.06
N ALA A 67 0.57 -9.08 -11.23
CA ALA A 67 0.97 -10.20 -12.08
C ALA A 67 2.40 -10.08 -12.61
N ASN A 68 2.90 -8.85 -12.79
CA ASN A 68 4.27 -8.59 -13.22
C ASN A 68 5.30 -8.56 -12.07
N ASN A 69 4.86 -8.72 -10.80
CA ASN A 69 5.70 -8.61 -9.61
C ASN A 69 5.50 -9.79 -8.64
N MET A 70 5.43 -11.03 -9.18
CA MET A 70 5.14 -12.26 -8.43
C MET A 70 6.22 -12.67 -7.40
N ASP A 71 7.40 -12.04 -7.45
CA ASP A 71 8.50 -12.22 -6.50
C ASP A 71 8.30 -11.47 -5.17
N SER A 72 7.27 -10.63 -5.08
CA SER A 72 6.91 -9.86 -3.87
C SER A 72 5.52 -10.24 -3.37
N ARG A 73 5.32 -10.23 -2.05
CA ARG A 73 3.98 -10.39 -1.47
C ARG A 73 3.28 -9.04 -1.44
N ILE A 74 2.14 -8.95 -2.11
CA ILE A 74 1.36 -7.72 -2.25
C ILE A 74 -0.02 -7.96 -1.66
N GLU A 75 -0.42 -7.13 -0.71
CA GLU A 75 -1.78 -7.11 -0.15
C GLU A 75 -2.41 -5.76 -0.49
N LEU A 76 -3.55 -5.80 -1.19
CA LEU A 76 -4.30 -4.63 -1.61
C LEU A 76 -5.53 -4.46 -0.72
N TYR A 77 -5.70 -3.25 -0.19
CA TYR A 77 -6.87 -2.85 0.59
C TYR A 77 -7.52 -1.66 -0.08
N GLU A 78 -8.83 -1.71 -0.25
CA GLU A 78 -9.61 -0.65 -0.87
C GLU A 78 -10.38 0.12 0.20
N VAL A 79 -10.35 1.44 0.11
CA VAL A 79 -11.05 2.33 1.04
C VAL A 79 -11.63 3.54 0.31
N SER A 80 -12.66 4.13 0.92
CA SER A 80 -13.21 5.42 0.52
C SER A 80 -12.66 6.53 1.41
N GLY A 81 -11.90 7.46 0.83
CA GLY A 81 -11.37 8.63 1.52
C GLY A 81 -10.23 8.37 2.53
N ALA A 82 -9.63 9.47 3.00
CA ALA A 82 -8.47 9.44 3.90
C ALA A 82 -8.80 8.84 5.29
N GLU A 83 -9.98 9.13 5.84
CA GLU A 83 -10.42 8.58 7.14
C GLU A 83 -10.49 7.04 7.10
N GLY A 84 -11.06 6.48 6.03
CA GLY A 84 -11.11 5.04 5.82
C GLY A 84 -9.71 4.43 5.75
N ALA A 85 -8.78 5.11 5.08
CA ALA A 85 -7.39 4.69 4.95
C ALA A 85 -6.67 4.64 6.31
N VAL A 86 -6.80 5.69 7.12
CA VAL A 86 -6.21 5.77 8.47
C VAL A 86 -6.77 4.67 9.37
N LYS A 87 -8.08 4.43 9.32
CA LYS A 87 -8.72 3.36 10.09
C LYS A 87 -8.20 1.98 9.71
N VAL A 88 -8.11 1.69 8.41
CA VAL A 88 -7.57 0.41 7.92
C VAL A 88 -6.11 0.24 8.30
N PHE A 89 -5.29 1.29 8.14
CA PHE A 89 -3.90 1.29 8.60
C PHE A 89 -3.78 0.95 10.08
N GLY A 90 -4.54 1.62 10.95
CA GLY A 90 -4.55 1.38 12.40
C GLY A 90 -4.92 -0.05 12.80
N LEU A 91 -5.73 -0.75 11.99
CA LEU A 91 -6.04 -2.17 12.18
C LEU A 91 -4.91 -3.08 11.71
N LEU A 92 -4.26 -2.72 10.59
CA LEU A 92 -3.21 -3.54 9.97
C LEU A 92 -1.88 -3.45 10.70
N VAL A 93 -1.53 -2.30 11.28
CA VAL A 93 -0.28 -2.14 12.05
C VAL A 93 -0.25 -3.00 13.32
N ARG A 94 -1.42 -3.42 13.82
CA ARG A 94 -1.52 -4.40 14.92
C ARG A 94 -1.17 -5.83 14.50
N LYS A 95 -1.17 -6.11 13.19
CA LYS A 95 -0.86 -7.42 12.61
C LYS A 95 0.52 -7.47 11.96
N CYS A 96 1.03 -6.33 11.50
CA CYS A 96 2.34 -6.21 10.90
C CYS A 96 2.91 -4.83 11.25
N ALA A 97 4.01 -4.76 12.00
CA ALA A 97 4.55 -3.47 12.40
C ALA A 97 5.09 -2.72 11.17
N PRO A 98 4.88 -1.40 11.04
CA PRO A 98 5.40 -0.65 9.90
C PRO A 98 6.93 -0.61 9.90
N ALA A 99 7.54 -1.08 8.80
CA ALA A 99 8.96 -0.85 8.51
C ALA A 99 9.17 0.57 7.96
N LYS A 100 8.36 0.89 6.94
CA LYS A 100 8.27 2.18 6.27
C LYS A 100 6.84 2.42 5.80
N VAL A 101 6.48 3.68 5.71
CA VAL A 101 5.18 4.14 5.23
C VAL A 101 5.42 5.13 4.11
N TYR A 102 4.80 4.87 2.97
CA TYR A 102 4.90 5.66 1.77
C TYR A 102 3.53 6.27 1.42
N SER A 103 3.54 7.47 0.85
CA SER A 103 2.32 8.16 0.43
C SER A 103 2.44 8.68 -0.99
N GLY A 104 1.58 8.19 -1.87
CA GLY A 104 1.30 8.73 -3.19
C GLY A 104 0.03 9.60 -3.22
N VAL A 105 -0.57 9.86 -2.06
CA VAL A 105 -1.74 10.74 -1.91
C VAL A 105 -1.32 12.15 -1.56
N ASP A 106 -2.02 13.15 -2.10
CA ASP A 106 -1.75 14.56 -1.79
C ASP A 106 -2.51 15.04 -0.54
N ALA A 107 -3.48 14.26 -0.04
CA ALA A 107 -4.23 14.55 1.18
C ALA A 107 -3.42 14.27 2.47
N SER A 108 -3.70 15.03 3.54
CA SER A 108 -3.17 14.74 4.88
C SER A 108 -3.69 13.39 5.38
N LEU A 109 -2.77 12.56 5.86
CA LEU A 109 -3.07 11.32 6.58
C LEU A 109 -2.79 11.59 8.07
N ASP A 110 -3.78 12.13 8.76
CA ASP A 110 -3.60 12.63 10.12
C ASP A 110 -3.03 11.56 11.06
N GLY A 111 -1.94 11.92 11.75
CA GLY A 111 -1.25 11.03 12.69
C GLY A 111 -0.38 9.96 12.04
N ILE A 112 -0.16 10.00 10.71
CA ILE A 112 0.70 9.06 9.98
C ILE A 112 1.88 9.82 9.37
N GLU A 113 3.09 9.50 9.82
CA GLU A 113 4.32 9.98 9.18
C GLU A 113 4.63 9.10 7.96
N ALA A 114 4.58 9.68 6.76
CA ALA A 114 4.80 8.99 5.51
C ALA A 114 5.82 9.71 4.62
N VAL A 115 6.62 8.93 3.90
CA VAL A 115 7.56 9.44 2.88
C VAL A 115 6.82 9.55 1.56
N LYS A 116 6.96 10.68 0.85
CA LYS A 116 6.32 10.85 -0.47
C LYS A 116 6.86 9.82 -1.48
N LEU A 117 5.96 9.26 -2.29
CA LEU A 117 6.31 8.41 -3.44
C LEU A 117 6.77 9.26 -4.61
#